data_AF-A0A818TZX8-F1
#
_entry.id   AF-A0A818TZX8-F1
#
_cell.length_a   1.000
_cell.length_b   1.000
_cell.length_c   1.000
_cell.angle_alpha   90.00
_cell.angle_beta   90.00
_cell.angle_gamma   90.00
#
_symmetry.space_group_name_H-M   'P 1'
#
loop_
_entity.id
_entity.type
_entity.pdbx_description
1 polymer ?
#
loop_
_entity_poly.entity_id
_entity_poly.type
_entity_poly.pdbx_seq_one_letter_code
_entity_poly.pdbx_strand_id
1 'polypeptide(L)'
;MIPEYLNHIEAGLYLWSASWYPKADTMGGYYTLAVHKIELTAAIVELFASFGWIMSWYMTYTRTLGRGFTLDDPDFIAFSCTSISSIIYIVYNIQINVDPLQYGTNTLYTYGDIVYFVGACYYIFACLRDDNWFWFLPLSGQYGVAAGQIRVETKDLPQIGRPVVLMTDPCRRRNRKMGPAEPTAIDLVIVSHL
;
A
#
# COMPACT_ATOMS: atom_id res chain seq x y z
N MET A 1 0.06 10.49 11.23
CA MET A 1 -1.09 11.21 11.82
C MET A 1 -1.81 12.12 10.83
N ILE A 2 -1.11 12.98 10.07
CA ILE A 2 -1.76 13.84 9.08
C ILE A 2 -2.46 13.04 7.96
N PRO A 3 -1.82 12.00 7.36
CA PRO A 3 -2.48 11.21 6.30
C PRO A 3 -3.75 10.51 6.79
N GLU A 4 -3.73 9.94 7.99
CA GLU A 4 -4.87 9.26 8.58
C GLU A 4 -6.03 10.24 8.85
N TYR A 5 -5.72 11.47 9.28
CA TYR A 5 -6.74 12.50 9.45
C TYR A 5 -7.40 12.90 8.11
N LEU A 6 -6.61 12.97 7.03
CA LEU A 6 -7.15 13.25 5.69
C LEU A 6 -8.09 12.13 5.19
N ASN A 7 -7.76 10.86 5.44
CA ASN A 7 -8.66 9.73 5.14
C ASN A 7 -10.01 9.86 5.87
N HIS A 8 -10.02 10.32 7.12
CA HIS A 8 -11.29 10.51 7.85
C HIS A 8 -12.12 11.65 7.25
N ILE A 9 -11.47 12.73 6.80
CA ILE A 9 -12.15 13.84 6.12
C ILE A 9 -12.75 13.34 4.81
N GLU A 10 -11.97 12.62 4.01
CA GLU A 10 -12.39 12.08 2.72
C GLU A 10 -13.57 11.10 2.86
N ALA A 11 -13.48 10.14 3.77
CA ALA A 11 -14.60 9.25 4.10
C ALA A 11 -15.84 10.05 4.56
N GLY A 12 -15.66 11.11 5.36
CA GLY A 12 -16.72 12.02 5.77
C GLY A 12 -17.38 12.75 4.59
N LEU A 13 -16.59 13.19 3.60
CA LEU A 13 -17.09 13.83 2.39
C LEU A 13 -17.88 12.86 1.51
N TYR A 14 -17.43 11.62 1.35
CA TYR A 14 -18.19 10.59 0.61
C TYR A 14 -19.48 10.18 1.33
N LEU A 15 -19.46 10.01 2.64
CA LEU A 15 -20.68 9.74 3.42
C LEU A 15 -21.65 10.92 3.32
N TRP A 16 -21.12 12.15 3.35
CA TRP A 16 -21.94 13.32 3.18
C TRP A 16 -22.51 13.39 1.77
N SER A 17 -21.72 13.23 0.71
CA SER A 17 -22.22 13.21 -0.67
C SER A 17 -23.30 12.14 -0.87
N ALA A 18 -23.11 10.96 -0.25
CA ALA A 18 -24.05 9.86 -0.32
C ALA A 18 -25.45 10.22 0.20
N SER A 19 -25.53 11.06 1.25
CA SER A 19 -26.81 11.52 1.81
C SER A 19 -27.62 12.43 0.86
N TRP A 20 -26.99 12.93 -0.21
CA TRP A 20 -27.63 13.81 -1.20
C TRP A 20 -28.10 13.07 -2.46
N TYR A 21 -27.70 11.81 -2.69
CA TYR A 21 -28.16 11.03 -3.84
C TYR A 21 -29.69 10.99 -4.00
N PRO A 22 -30.49 10.76 -2.94
CA PRO A 22 -31.95 10.77 -3.09
C PRO A 22 -32.50 12.10 -3.62
N LYS A 23 -31.84 13.22 -3.30
CA LYS A 23 -32.18 14.55 -3.82
C LYS A 23 -31.65 14.77 -5.23
N ALA A 24 -30.47 14.25 -5.56
CA ALA A 24 -29.94 14.29 -6.92
C ALA A 24 -30.87 13.57 -7.90
N ASP A 25 -31.37 12.40 -7.53
CA ASP A 25 -32.27 11.59 -8.36
C ASP A 25 -33.66 12.22 -8.55
N THR A 26 -34.15 12.96 -7.54
CA THR A 26 -35.51 13.51 -7.55
C THR A 26 -35.62 14.97 -7.95
N MET A 27 -34.61 15.79 -7.63
CA MET A 27 -34.61 17.25 -7.84
C MET A 27 -33.70 17.69 -8.99
N GLY A 28 -32.96 16.77 -9.61
CA GLY A 28 -32.23 16.98 -10.87
C GLY A 28 -30.90 17.73 -10.75
N GLY A 29 -30.43 18.23 -11.90
CA GLY A 29 -29.01 18.49 -12.19
C GLY A 29 -28.23 19.43 -11.26
N TYR A 30 -28.89 20.33 -10.51
CA TYR A 30 -28.18 21.16 -9.52
C TYR A 30 -27.59 20.31 -8.39
N TYR A 31 -28.37 19.36 -7.87
CA TYR A 31 -27.94 18.48 -6.77
C TYR A 31 -26.92 17.46 -7.25
N THR A 32 -27.07 16.94 -8.48
CA THR A 32 -26.08 16.09 -9.14
C THR A 32 -24.72 16.79 -9.22
N LEU A 33 -24.69 18.05 -9.70
CA LEU A 33 -23.45 18.83 -9.76
C LEU A 33 -22.86 19.12 -8.37
N ALA A 34 -23.70 19.36 -7.37
CA ALA A 34 -23.22 19.57 -6.00
C ALA A 34 -22.55 18.29 -5.44
N VAL A 35 -23.16 17.12 -5.63
CA VAL A 35 -22.59 15.82 -5.25
C VAL A 35 -21.22 15.63 -5.91
N HIS A 36 -21.12 15.81 -7.22
CA HIS A 36 -19.85 15.61 -7.94
C HIS A 36 -18.74 16.61 -7.55
N LYS A 37 -19.10 17.82 -7.10
CA LYS A 37 -18.10 18.76 -6.55
C LYS A 37 -17.56 18.31 -5.19
N ILE A 38 -18.43 17.74 -4.35
CA ILE A 38 -18.04 17.17 -3.07
C ILE A 38 -17.14 15.95 -3.32
N GLU A 39 -17.53 15.05 -4.23
CA GLU A 39 -16.77 13.85 -4.57
C GLU A 39 -15.44 14.17 -5.26
N LEU A 40 -15.39 15.20 -6.10
CA LEU A 40 -14.12 15.72 -6.63
C LEU A 40 -13.19 16.17 -5.50
N THR A 41 -13.74 16.87 -4.51
CA THR A 41 -12.97 17.32 -3.35
C THR A 41 -12.47 16.12 -2.54
N ALA A 42 -13.32 15.12 -2.32
CA ALA A 42 -12.96 13.88 -1.63
C ALA A 42 -11.82 13.15 -2.36
N ALA A 43 -11.92 12.97 -3.68
CA ALA A 43 -10.88 12.32 -4.48
C ALA A 43 -9.54 13.07 -4.48
N ILE A 44 -9.56 14.41 -4.44
CA ILE A 44 -8.32 15.20 -4.28
C ILE A 44 -7.71 14.96 -2.90
N VAL A 45 -8.53 14.98 -1.84
CA VAL A 45 -8.07 14.72 -0.47
C VAL A 45 -7.49 13.31 -0.36
N GLU A 46 -8.15 12.31 -0.96
CA GLU A 46 -7.68 10.92 -1.02
C GLU A 46 -6.29 10.83 -1.67
N LEU A 47 -6.09 11.51 -2.79
CA LEU A 47 -4.82 11.50 -3.50
C LEU A 47 -3.69 12.10 -2.63
N PHE A 48 -3.95 13.21 -1.93
CA PHE A 48 -2.96 13.77 -1.01
C PHE A 48 -2.71 12.86 0.20
N ALA A 49 -3.76 12.20 0.70
CA ALA A 49 -3.64 11.27 1.81
C ALA A 49 -2.83 10.03 1.41
N SER A 50 -3.03 9.48 0.21
CA SER A 50 -2.28 8.33 -0.32
C SER A 50 -0.79 8.67 -0.46
N PHE A 51 -0.45 9.86 -0.96
CA PHE A 51 0.94 10.33 -1.02
C PHE A 51 1.54 10.56 0.38
N GLY A 52 0.76 11.11 1.31
CA GLY A 52 1.18 11.25 2.70
C GLY A 52 1.48 9.91 3.36
N TRP A 53 0.63 8.91 3.08
CA TRP A 53 0.78 7.55 3.59
C TRP A 53 2.05 6.88 3.05
N ILE A 54 2.27 6.88 1.73
CA ILE A 54 3.45 6.23 1.13
C ILE A 54 4.75 6.92 1.57
N MET A 55 4.74 8.24 1.80
CA MET A 55 5.91 8.95 2.30
C MET A 55 6.21 8.59 3.76
N SER A 56 5.17 8.53 4.62
CA SER A 56 5.31 8.06 6.00
C SER A 56 5.83 6.63 6.04
N TRP A 57 5.27 5.77 5.21
CA TRP A 57 5.69 4.38 5.04
C TRP A 57 7.14 4.31 4.54
N TYR A 58 7.50 5.03 3.48
CA TYR A 58 8.88 5.08 2.94
C TYR A 58 9.92 5.38 4.02
N MET A 59 9.60 6.29 4.96
CA MET A 59 10.49 6.74 6.03
C MET A 59 10.55 5.77 7.23
N THR A 60 9.46 5.07 7.53
CA THR A 60 9.33 4.28 8.77
C THR A 60 9.42 2.78 8.55
N TYR A 61 9.21 2.32 7.32
CA TYR A 61 9.03 0.92 7.00
C TYR A 61 10.36 0.17 6.86
N THR A 62 10.45 -0.98 7.53
CA THR A 62 11.62 -1.87 7.46
C THR A 62 11.60 -2.68 6.19
N ARG A 63 12.60 -2.44 5.31
CA ARG A 63 12.71 -3.11 4.02
C ARG A 63 13.34 -4.49 4.17
N THR A 64 12.67 -5.52 3.64
CA THR A 64 13.15 -6.91 3.60
C THR A 64 12.69 -7.56 2.28
N LEU A 65 13.11 -8.80 1.99
CA LEU A 65 12.62 -9.49 0.80
C LEU A 65 11.09 -9.63 0.85
N GLY A 66 10.41 -9.15 -0.20
CA GLY A 66 8.94 -9.08 -0.25
C GLY A 66 8.32 -7.89 0.52
N ARG A 67 9.14 -6.99 1.09
CA ARG A 67 8.70 -5.76 1.77
C ARG A 67 9.47 -4.54 1.27
N GLY A 68 8.78 -3.62 0.62
CA GLY A 68 9.35 -2.42 0.00
C GLY A 68 8.60 -2.01 -1.26
N PHE A 69 9.19 -1.12 -2.06
CA PHE A 69 8.60 -0.66 -3.33
C PHE A 69 8.72 -1.74 -4.42
N THR A 70 8.08 -2.89 -4.19
CA THR A 70 8.05 -4.03 -5.10
C THR A 70 6.60 -4.39 -5.39
N LEU A 71 6.35 -4.98 -6.55
CA LEU A 71 5.00 -5.46 -6.91
C LEU A 71 4.55 -6.65 -6.04
N ASP A 72 5.48 -7.27 -5.33
CA ASP A 72 5.21 -8.32 -4.35
C ASP A 72 4.71 -7.78 -2.99
N ASP A 73 4.88 -6.48 -2.73
CA ASP A 73 4.44 -5.86 -1.47
C ASP A 73 2.97 -5.41 -1.59
N PRO A 74 2.03 -5.99 -0.82
CA PRO A 74 0.63 -5.60 -0.85
C PRO A 74 0.40 -4.13 -0.47
N ASP A 75 1.26 -3.50 0.34
CA ASP A 75 1.16 -2.07 0.65
C ASP A 75 1.38 -1.21 -0.58
N PHE A 76 2.40 -1.54 -1.37
CA PHE A 76 2.76 -0.79 -2.56
C PHE A 76 1.66 -0.89 -3.63
N ILE A 77 1.07 -2.08 -3.79
CA ILE A 77 -0.07 -2.30 -4.68
C ILE A 77 -1.30 -1.53 -4.17
N ALA A 78 -1.62 -1.62 -2.89
CA ALA A 78 -2.75 -0.90 -2.30
C ALA A 78 -2.64 0.62 -2.50
N PHE A 79 -1.46 1.19 -2.26
CA PHE A 79 -1.19 2.61 -2.54
C PHE A 79 -1.33 2.95 -4.02
N SER A 80 -0.77 2.12 -4.90
CA SER A 80 -0.81 2.36 -6.35
C SER A 80 -2.25 2.33 -6.85
N CYS A 81 -3.03 1.32 -6.46
CA CYS A 81 -4.45 1.22 -6.77
C CYS A 81 -5.25 2.41 -6.24
N THR A 82 -5.05 2.80 -4.97
CA THR A 82 -5.72 3.96 -4.38
C THR A 82 -5.41 5.22 -5.20
N SER A 83 -4.14 5.51 -5.45
CA SER A 83 -3.72 6.71 -6.19
C SER A 83 -4.24 6.74 -7.63
N ILE A 84 -4.21 5.60 -8.33
CA ILE A 84 -4.77 5.47 -9.67
C ILE A 84 -6.28 5.69 -9.65
N SER A 85 -6.98 5.09 -8.69
CA SER A 85 -8.43 5.27 -8.53
C SER A 85 -8.80 6.71 -8.24
N SER A 86 -8.09 7.40 -7.34
CA SER A 86 -8.34 8.82 -7.05
C SER A 86 -8.12 9.68 -8.31
N ILE A 87 -7.10 9.39 -9.12
CA ILE A 87 -6.88 10.08 -10.41
C ILE A 87 -8.05 9.83 -11.36
N ILE A 88 -8.53 8.59 -11.48
CA ILE A 88 -9.68 8.24 -12.32
C ILE A 88 -10.93 9.01 -11.83
N TYR A 89 -11.19 9.05 -10.53
CA TYR A 89 -12.33 9.79 -9.98
C TYR A 89 -12.20 11.31 -10.17
N ILE A 90 -11.00 11.87 -10.10
CA ILE A 90 -10.78 13.29 -10.43
C ILE A 90 -11.16 13.56 -11.89
N VAL A 91 -10.66 12.75 -12.83
CA VAL A 91 -10.97 12.91 -14.26
C VAL A 91 -12.46 12.71 -14.51
N TYR A 92 -13.06 11.69 -13.92
CA TYR A 92 -14.50 11.42 -14.00
C TYR A 92 -15.32 12.61 -13.51
N ASN A 93 -15.03 13.14 -12.31
CA ASN A 93 -15.80 14.26 -11.77
C ASN A 93 -15.57 15.55 -12.55
N ILE A 94 -14.37 15.80 -13.09
CA ILE A 94 -14.13 16.94 -14.00
C ILE A 94 -15.00 16.79 -15.25
N GLN A 95 -15.05 15.60 -15.85
CA GLN A 95 -15.86 15.33 -17.03
C GLN A 95 -17.35 15.58 -16.78
N ILE A 96 -17.90 15.14 -15.65
CA ILE A 96 -19.30 15.39 -15.29
C ILE A 96 -19.56 16.88 -15.01
N ASN A 97 -18.60 17.61 -14.44
CA ASN A 97 -18.73 19.06 -14.25
C ASN A 97 -18.73 19.83 -15.59
N VAL A 98 -18.07 19.32 -16.62
CA VAL A 98 -18.07 19.91 -17.97
C VAL A 98 -19.31 19.51 -18.77
N ASP A 99 -19.67 18.23 -18.74
CA ASP A 99 -20.85 17.68 -19.43
C ASP A 99 -21.65 16.75 -18.50
N PRO A 100 -22.67 17.29 -17.82
CA PRO A 100 -23.49 16.52 -16.87
C PRO A 100 -24.30 15.39 -17.51
N LEU A 101 -24.49 15.40 -18.84
CA LEU A 101 -25.27 14.37 -19.54
C LEU A 101 -24.56 13.01 -19.56
N GLN A 102 -23.27 12.98 -19.25
CA GLN A 102 -22.47 11.75 -19.19
C GLN A 102 -22.65 11.00 -17.86
N TYR A 103 -23.45 11.56 -16.95
CA TYR A 103 -23.83 10.90 -15.71
C TYR A 103 -24.63 9.63 -15.99
N GLY A 104 -24.19 8.50 -15.43
CA GLY A 104 -24.84 7.18 -15.57
C GLY A 104 -24.36 6.30 -16.73
N THR A 105 -23.60 6.84 -17.70
CA THR A 105 -23.05 6.04 -18.82
C THR A 105 -21.53 5.98 -18.84
N ASN A 106 -20.86 6.59 -17.86
CA ASN A 106 -19.42 6.74 -17.86
C ASN A 106 -18.72 5.49 -17.30
N THR A 107 -17.98 4.79 -18.17
CA THR A 107 -17.21 3.60 -17.81
C THR A 107 -16.02 3.90 -16.89
N LEU A 108 -15.55 5.16 -16.84
CA LEU A 108 -14.46 5.55 -15.93
C LEU A 108 -14.82 5.32 -14.47
N TYR A 109 -16.07 5.58 -14.09
CA TYR A 109 -16.54 5.34 -12.74
C TYR A 109 -16.41 3.86 -12.36
N THR A 110 -16.89 2.97 -13.23
CA THR A 110 -16.78 1.52 -13.04
C THR A 110 -15.32 1.03 -12.97
N TYR A 111 -14.43 1.59 -13.81
CA TYR A 111 -13.01 1.26 -13.73
C TYR A 111 -12.36 1.76 -12.44
N GLY A 112 -12.75 2.96 -11.97
CA GLY A 112 -12.37 3.47 -10.66
C GLY A 112 -12.73 2.48 -9.56
N ASP A 113 -14.01 2.08 -9.48
CA ASP A 113 -14.52 1.13 -8.48
C ASP A 113 -13.75 -0.20 -8.50
N ILE A 114 -13.48 -0.76 -9.69
CA ILE A 114 -12.75 -2.02 -9.81
C ILE A 114 -11.32 -1.88 -9.28
N VAL A 115 -10.61 -0.81 -9.68
CA VAL A 115 -9.24 -0.56 -9.21
C VAL A 115 -9.21 -0.31 -7.71
N TYR A 116 -10.18 0.45 -7.19
CA TYR A 116 -10.35 0.70 -5.78
C TYR A 116 -10.56 -0.59 -4.99
N PHE A 117 -11.47 -1.44 -5.46
CA PHE A 117 -11.78 -2.73 -4.86
C PHE A 117 -10.57 -3.66 -4.81
N VAL A 118 -9.81 -3.73 -5.91
CA VAL A 118 -8.55 -4.49 -5.94
C VAL A 118 -7.58 -3.93 -4.91
N GLY A 119 -7.40 -2.60 -4.85
CA GLY A 119 -6.57 -1.93 -3.86
C GLY A 119 -6.98 -2.25 -2.42
N ALA A 120 -8.27 -2.23 -2.11
CA ALA A 120 -8.81 -2.57 -0.80
C ALA A 120 -8.54 -4.04 -0.42
N CYS A 121 -8.63 -4.97 -1.37
CA CYS A 121 -8.26 -6.36 -1.13
C CYS A 121 -6.78 -6.50 -0.76
N TYR A 122 -5.89 -5.84 -1.51
CA TYR A 122 -4.46 -5.80 -1.19
C TYR A 122 -4.18 -5.16 0.17
N TYR A 123 -4.91 -4.09 0.52
CA TYR A 123 -4.80 -3.45 1.82
C TYR A 123 -5.19 -4.40 2.97
N ILE A 124 -6.26 -5.19 2.82
CA ILE A 124 -6.63 -6.24 3.79
C ILE A 124 -5.49 -7.25 3.95
N PHE A 125 -4.88 -7.69 2.84
CA PHE A 125 -3.72 -8.59 2.90
C PHE A 125 -2.52 -7.96 3.60
N ALA A 126 -2.25 -6.67 3.39
CA ALA A 126 -1.21 -5.93 4.09
C ALA A 126 -1.48 -5.88 5.61
N CYS A 127 -2.71 -5.57 6.03
CA CYS A 127 -3.09 -5.58 7.44
C CYS A 127 -2.92 -6.96 8.08
N LEU A 128 -3.42 -8.03 7.43
CA LEU A 128 -3.29 -9.39 7.92
C LEU A 128 -1.81 -9.84 7.99
N ARG A 129 -0.99 -9.41 7.03
CA ARG A 129 0.46 -9.66 7.04
C ARG A 129 1.12 -8.95 8.23
N ASP A 130 0.77 -7.69 8.49
CA ASP A 130 1.34 -6.90 9.58
C ASP A 130 0.92 -7.44 10.96
N ASP A 131 -0.29 -8.00 11.06
CA ASP A 131 -0.78 -8.76 12.22
C ASP A 131 -0.21 -10.19 12.32
N ASN A 132 0.72 -10.56 11.42
CA ASN A 132 1.41 -11.86 11.39
C ASN A 132 0.50 -13.07 11.15
N TRP A 133 -0.67 -12.88 10.52
CA TRP A 133 -1.54 -14.02 10.13
C TRP A 133 -0.86 -14.93 9.10
N PHE A 134 0.01 -14.37 8.25
CA PHE A 134 0.70 -15.08 7.17
C PHE A 134 2.14 -15.47 7.51
N TRP A 135 2.44 -15.77 8.77
CA TRP A 135 3.80 -16.09 9.23
C TRP A 135 4.49 -17.23 8.48
N PHE A 136 3.73 -18.09 7.80
CA PHE A 136 4.24 -19.21 7.01
C PHE A 136 4.50 -18.87 5.52
N LEU A 137 4.02 -17.72 5.02
CA LEU A 137 4.22 -17.35 3.62
C LEU A 137 5.61 -16.77 3.39
N PRO A 138 6.34 -17.22 2.36
CA PRO A 138 7.70 -16.75 2.08
C PRO A 138 7.74 -15.24 1.83
N LEU A 139 6.72 -14.65 1.21
CA LEU A 139 6.68 -13.21 0.92
C LEU A 139 6.06 -12.37 2.04
N SER A 140 5.78 -12.95 3.22
CA SER A 140 5.26 -12.19 4.36
C SER A 140 6.27 -11.21 4.97
N GLY A 141 7.53 -11.25 4.50
CA GLY A 141 8.63 -10.41 5.00
C GLY A 141 9.04 -10.75 6.43
N GLN A 142 8.74 -11.95 6.90
CA GLN A 142 9.19 -12.48 8.18
C GLN A 142 10.52 -13.23 8.09
N TYR A 143 11.27 -13.09 7.01
CA TYR A 143 12.68 -13.49 6.98
C TYR A 143 13.46 -12.61 7.98
N GLY A 144 13.39 -12.97 9.28
CA GLY A 144 14.09 -12.27 10.34
C GLY A 144 13.50 -12.22 11.74
N VAL A 145 12.27 -12.68 11.99
CA VAL A 145 11.70 -12.63 13.36
C VAL A 145 11.78 -13.97 14.08
N ALA A 146 12.89 -14.70 13.92
CA ALA A 146 13.38 -15.53 15.03
C ALA A 146 14.18 -14.60 15.95
N ALA A 147 13.52 -14.10 17.00
CA ALA A 147 13.97 -13.00 17.88
C ALA A 147 15.29 -13.21 18.65
N GLY A 148 16.19 -14.11 18.23
CA GLY A 148 17.42 -14.43 18.95
C GLY A 148 18.67 -14.73 18.13
N GLN A 149 18.68 -14.61 16.79
CA GLN A 149 19.82 -15.11 15.99
C GLN A 149 20.33 -14.25 14.83
N ILE A 150 19.87 -13.01 14.65
CA ILE A 150 20.45 -12.17 13.59
C ILE A 150 21.74 -11.52 14.11
N ARG A 151 22.90 -12.04 13.68
CA ARG A 151 24.13 -11.25 13.65
C ARG A 151 23.97 -10.21 12.55
N VAL A 152 23.71 -8.97 12.93
CA VAL A 152 23.73 -7.84 12.01
C VAL A 152 25.20 -7.55 11.69
N GLU A 153 25.69 -8.06 10.56
CA GLU A 153 26.95 -7.57 10.00
C GLU A 153 26.65 -6.24 9.30
N THR A 154 26.88 -5.14 10.01
CA THR A 154 26.90 -3.80 9.41
C THR A 154 28.15 -3.68 8.54
N LYS A 155 28.07 -4.08 7.27
CA LYS A 155 29.00 -3.55 6.27
C LYS A 155 28.55 -2.13 5.94
N ASP A 156 29.50 -1.19 6.00
CA ASP A 156 29.31 0.22 5.67
C ASP A 156 28.85 0.39 4.22
N LEU A 157 27.54 0.26 4.00
CA LEU A 157 26.90 0.68 2.78
C LEU A 157 26.51 2.14 2.94
N PRO A 158 26.85 3.02 1.98
CA PRO A 158 26.49 4.42 2.05
C PRO A 158 24.98 4.53 1.84
N GLN A 159 24.22 4.59 2.93
CA GLN A 159 22.78 4.85 2.87
C GLN A 159 22.39 5.84 3.97
N ILE A 160 21.77 6.94 3.53
CA ILE A 160 21.05 7.87 4.41
C ILE A 160 19.77 7.14 4.84
N GLY A 161 19.80 6.54 6.02
CA GLY A 161 18.70 5.71 6.55
C GLY A 161 19.22 4.52 7.34
N ARG A 162 18.34 3.89 8.14
CA ARG A 162 18.71 2.73 8.97
C ARG A 162 19.34 1.62 8.11
N PRO A 163 20.39 0.94 8.60
CA PRO A 163 21.14 -0.04 7.82
C PRO A 163 20.24 -1.20 7.38
N VAL A 164 20.40 -1.62 6.12
CA VAL A 164 19.80 -2.85 5.60
C VAL A 164 20.40 -4.03 6.35
N VAL A 165 19.55 -4.81 7.01
CA VAL A 165 19.96 -6.05 7.67
C VAL A 165 20.13 -7.12 6.60
N LEU A 166 21.37 -7.35 6.16
CA LEU A 166 21.67 -8.44 5.23
C LEU A 166 21.64 -9.76 6.02
N MET A 167 20.68 -10.64 5.69
CA MET A 167 20.65 -11.99 6.23
C MET A 167 21.60 -12.89 5.43
N THR A 168 22.79 -13.15 5.96
CA THR A 168 23.79 -13.99 5.28
C THR A 168 23.59 -15.49 5.48
N ASP A 169 22.70 -15.94 6.38
CA ASP A 169 22.54 -17.37 6.64
C ASP A 169 21.14 -17.72 7.18
N PRO A 170 20.15 -18.02 6.31
CA PRO A 170 18.79 -18.31 6.77
C PRO A 170 18.66 -19.67 7.49
N CYS A 171 19.68 -20.54 7.44
CA CYS A 171 19.51 -21.94 7.84
C CYS A 171 20.77 -22.57 8.46
N ARG A 172 21.44 -21.90 9.40
CA ARG A 172 22.48 -22.60 10.18
C ARG A 172 21.83 -23.61 11.13
N ARG A 173 21.64 -24.85 10.65
CA ARG A 173 21.26 -26.01 11.46
C ARG A 173 22.14 -26.01 12.70
N ARG A 174 21.50 -25.93 13.87
CA ARG A 174 22.14 -26.02 15.18
C ARG A 174 22.78 -27.40 15.28
N ASN A 175 24.02 -27.54 14.81
CA ASN A 175 24.85 -28.70 15.11
C ASN A 175 25.07 -28.68 16.62
N ARG A 176 24.22 -29.42 17.33
CA ARG A 176 24.48 -29.89 18.69
C ARG A 176 25.88 -30.47 18.66
N LYS A 177 26.78 -29.86 19.45
CA LYS A 177 28.18 -30.27 19.63
C LYS A 177 28.31 -31.80 19.52
N MET A 178 28.89 -32.29 18.44
CA MET A 178 29.60 -33.55 18.44
C MET A 178 30.92 -33.32 17.69
N GLY A 179 32.00 -33.32 18.47
CA GLY A 179 33.34 -33.61 17.99
C GLY A 179 34.16 -32.43 17.45
N PRO A 180 35.49 -32.48 17.61
CA PRO A 180 36.40 -31.50 17.03
C PRO A 180 36.63 -31.75 15.54
N ALA A 181 36.50 -30.66 14.77
CA ALA A 181 37.13 -30.26 13.50
C ALA A 181 37.24 -31.27 12.33
N GLU A 182 36.67 -30.91 11.15
CA GLU A 182 37.39 -30.57 9.89
C GLU A 182 36.41 -30.16 8.76
N PRO A 183 36.82 -29.63 7.57
CA PRO A 183 36.65 -28.21 7.24
C PRO A 183 35.76 -27.89 5.99
N THR A 184 35.66 -26.58 5.73
CA THR A 184 35.23 -25.88 4.49
C THR A 184 33.78 -26.06 4.04
N ALA A 185 32.90 -25.20 4.56
CA ALA A 185 31.67 -24.84 3.87
C ALA A 185 31.99 -23.74 2.83
N ILE A 186 31.62 -23.99 1.58
CA ILE A 186 31.64 -23.00 0.50
C ILE A 186 30.48 -22.04 0.77
N ASP A 187 30.81 -20.77 1.03
CA ASP A 187 29.83 -19.70 1.13
C ASP A 187 29.19 -19.50 -0.26
N LEU A 188 27.94 -19.93 -0.41
CA LEU A 188 27.15 -19.64 -1.60
C LEU A 188 26.67 -18.19 -1.51
N VAL A 189 27.43 -17.28 -2.09
CA VAL A 189 27.03 -15.88 -2.26
C VAL A 189 26.06 -15.79 -3.44
N ILE A 190 24.75 -15.70 -3.16
CA ILE A 190 23.76 -15.33 -4.18
C ILE A 190 23.76 -13.80 -4.26
N VAL A 191 24.45 -13.26 -5.26
CA VAL A 191 24.32 -11.85 -5.65
C VAL A 191 23.12 -11.76 -6.60
N SER A 192 21.97 -11.28 -6.12
CA SER A 192 20.90 -10.86 -7.03
C SER A 192 21.15 -9.41 -7.45
N HIS A 193 21.54 -9.22 -8.70
CA HIS A 193 21.50 -7.92 -9.36
C HIS A 193 20.12 -7.73 -9.97
N LEU A 194 19.22 -7.07 -9.23
CA LEU A 194 18.03 -6.40 -9.75
C LEU A 194 17.82 -5.10 -8.97
#